data_AF-A0A2E7JS91-F1
#
_entry.id   AF-A0A2E7JS91-F1
#
_cell.length_a   1.000
_cell.length_b   1.000
_cell.length_c   1.000
_cell.angle_alpha   90.00
_cell.angle_beta   90.00
_cell.angle_gamma   90.00
#
_symmetry.space_group_name_H-M   'P 1'
#
loop_
_entity.id
_entity.type
_entity.pdbx_description
1 polymer ?
#
loop_
_entity_poly.entity_id
_entity_poly.type
_entity_poly.pdbx_seq_one_letter_code
_entity_poly.pdbx_strand_id
1 'polypeptide(L)' 'MFGMGHWEILIIFVVILLIFGAKRIPEMAQGLGKGIREFRTAMRDVQEEIDVNPPANPSAQQPPVQTVAQSDQKEKPAS' A
#
# COMPACT_ATOMS: atom_id res chain seq x y z
N MET A 1 23.58 -18.86 -14.96
CA MET A 1 22.21 -19.19 -15.42
C MET A 1 21.42 -17.95 -15.90
N PHE A 2 22.07 -16.86 -16.36
CA PHE A 2 21.39 -15.58 -16.68
C PHE A 2 21.36 -15.23 -18.19
N GLY A 3 21.67 -16.18 -19.08
CA GLY A 3 21.76 -15.92 -20.53
C GLY A 3 20.54 -16.35 -21.36
N MET A 4 19.83 -17.41 -20.98
CA MET A 4 18.77 -17.97 -21.84
C MET A 4 17.43 -17.23 -21.71
N GLY A 5 16.90 -17.04 -20.50
CA GLY A 5 15.55 -16.47 -20.33
C GLY A 5 15.38 -15.03 -20.81
N HIS A 6 16.41 -14.17 -20.65
CA HIS A 6 16.34 -12.78 -21.13
C HIS A 6 16.33 -12.69 -22.66
N TRP A 7 17.04 -13.60 -23.34
CA TRP A 7 17.11 -13.60 -24.81
C TRP A 7 15.80 -14.08 -25.44
N GLU A 8 15.14 -15.08 -24.84
CA GLU A 8 13.81 -15.53 -25.26
C GLU A 8 12.75 -14.43 -25.13
N ILE A 9 12.76 -13.71 -24.00
CA ILE A 9 11.85 -12.57 -23.79
C ILE A 9 12.09 -11.48 -24.84
N LEU A 10 13.35 -11.17 -25.17
CA LEU A 10 13.68 -10.21 -26.22
C LEU A 10 13.18 -10.63 -27.59
N ILE A 11 13.33 -11.90 -27.96
CA ILE A 11 12.85 -12.42 -29.25
C ILE A 11 11.31 -12.33 -29.33
N ILE A 12 10.61 -12.74 -28.29
CA ILE A 12 9.13 -12.65 -28.23
C ILE A 12 8.70 -11.18 -28.34
N PHE A 13 9.38 -10.28 -27.63
CA PHE A 13 9.09 -8.85 -27.70
C PHE A 13 9.27 -8.30 -29.12
N VAL A 14 10.34 -8.67 -29.82
CA VAL A 14 10.58 -8.27 -31.22
C VAL A 14 9.46 -8.78 -32.14
N VAL A 15 9.00 -10.02 -31.98
CA VAL A 15 7.88 -10.56 -32.78
C VAL A 15 6.59 -9.76 -32.54
N ILE A 16 6.28 -9.43 -31.28
CA ILE A 16 5.14 -8.59 -30.92
C ILE A 16 5.30 -7.19 -31.55
N LEU A 17 6.48 -6.60 -31.49
CA LEU A 17 6.76 -5.30 -32.11
C LEU A 17 6.63 -5.32 -33.64
N LEU A 18 6.88 -6.46 -34.31
CA LEU A 18 6.66 -6.59 -35.74
C LEU A 18 5.16 -6.65 -36.09
N ILE A 19 4.36 -7.34 -35.29
CA ILE A 19 2.91 -7.47 -35.51
C ILE A 19 2.17 -6.16 -35.18
N PHE A 20 2.43 -5.60 -34.00
CA PHE A 20 1.74 -4.42 -33.50
C PHE A 20 2.43 -3.11 -33.93
N GLY A 21 3.72 -3.15 -34.24
CA GLY A 21 4.53 -1.97 -34.53
C GLY A 21 5.15 -1.34 -33.28
N ALA A 22 6.40 -0.86 -33.40
CA ALA A 22 7.13 -0.18 -32.33
C ALA A 22 6.42 1.06 -31.75
N LYS A 23 5.48 1.65 -32.51
CA LYS A 23 4.76 2.87 -32.13
C LYS A 23 3.46 2.60 -31.36
N ARG A 24 2.85 1.40 -31.48
CA ARG A 24 1.55 1.09 -30.85
C ARG A 24 1.67 0.79 -29.35
N ILE A 25 2.70 0.04 -28.94
CA ILE A 25 2.95 -0.25 -27.52
C ILE A 25 3.07 1.03 -26.67
N PRO A 26 3.92 2.02 -27.01
CA PRO A 26 4.03 3.24 -26.20
C PRO A 26 2.78 4.12 -26.29
N GLU A 27 2.11 4.18 -27.45
CA GLU A 27 0.85 4.93 -27.63
C GLU A 27 -0.26 4.37 -26.71
N MET A 28 -0.43 3.05 -26.67
CA MET A 28 -1.38 2.38 -25.77
C MET A 28 -0.97 2.53 -24.30
N ALA A 29 0.32 2.39 -23.98
CA ALA A 29 0.82 2.56 -22.62
C ALA A 29 0.62 3.99 -22.09
N GLN A 30 0.77 5.01 -22.95
CA GLN A 30 0.50 6.40 -22.58
C GLN A 30 -0.99 6.62 -22.26
N GLY A 31 -1.89 6.07 -23.06
CA GLY A 31 -3.34 6.15 -22.82
C GLY A 31 -3.75 5.43 -21.53
N LEU A 32 -3.31 4.18 -21.36
CA LEU A 32 -3.57 3.38 -20.16
C LEU A 32 -2.94 4.01 -18.91
N GLY A 33 -1.72 4.53 -19.02
CA GLY A 33 -1.00 5.14 -17.90
C GLY A 33 -1.69 6.40 -17.39
N LYS A 34 -2.22 7.24 -18.29
CA LYS A 34 -3.02 8.42 -17.91
C LYS A 34 -4.31 7.99 -17.20
N GLY A 35 -5.06 7.05 -17.78
CA GLY A 35 -6.29 6.55 -17.18
C GLY A 35 -6.08 5.92 -15.80
N ILE A 36 -5.04 5.10 -15.63
CA ILE A 36 -4.70 4.50 -14.31
C ILE A 36 -4.32 5.59 -13.30
N ARG A 37 -3.58 6.63 -13.72
CA ARG A 37 -3.18 7.73 -12.85
C ARG A 37 -4.39 8.55 -12.40
N GLU A 38 -5.25 8.93 -13.32
CA GLU A 38 -6.50 9.65 -13.03
C GLU A 38 -7.43 8.83 -12.14
N PHE A 39 -7.58 7.54 -12.42
CA PHE A 39 -8.35 6.61 -11.58
C PHE A 39 -7.79 6.53 -10.16
N ARG A 40 -6.47 6.38 -10.01
CA ARG A 40 -5.83 6.36 -8.67
C ARG A 40 -6.00 7.69 -7.93
N THR A 41 -5.93 8.82 -8.63
CA THR A 41 -6.17 10.14 -8.01
C THR A 41 -7.61 10.25 -7.53
N ALA A 42 -8.59 9.93 -8.37
CA ALA A 42 -10.00 9.99 -8.00
C ALA A 42 -10.33 9.04 -6.83
N MET A 43 -9.76 7.83 -6.81
CA MET A 43 -9.91 6.90 -5.69
C MET A 43 -9.32 7.43 -4.38
N ARG A 44 -8.21 8.17 -4.43
CA ARG A 44 -7.62 8.79 -3.23
C ARG A 44 -8.46 9.95 -2.72
N ASP A 45 -8.98 10.78 -3.63
CA ASP A 45 -9.84 11.93 -3.29
C ASP A 45 -11.12 11.46 -2.59
N VAL A 46 -11.76 10.42 -3.14
CA VAL A 46 -12.95 9.79 -2.53
C VAL A 46 -12.62 9.17 -1.16
N GLN A 47 -11.46 8.53 -1.02
CA GLN A 47 -11.04 7.95 0.27
C GLN A 47 -10.83 9.04 1.33
N GLU A 48 -10.24 10.18 0.93
CA GLU A 48 -10.01 11.33 1.80
C GLU A 48 -11.34 11.99 2.19
N GLU A 49 -12.26 12.20 1.25
CA GLU A 49 -13.62 12.73 1.51
C GLU A 49 -14.45 11.86 2.46
N ILE A 50 -14.31 10.52 2.37
CA ILE A 50 -15.00 9.58 3.27
C ILE A 50 -14.37 9.57 4.68
N ASP A 51 -13.08 9.93 4.81
CA ASP A 51 -12.36 9.99 6.09
C ASP A 51 -12.52 11.35 6.82
N VAL A 52 -13.03 12.40 6.17
CA VAL A 52 -13.23 13.74 6.79
C VAL A 52 -14.42 13.81 7.78
N ASN A 53 -15.03 12.69 8.14
CA ASN A 53 -15.97 12.60 9.26
C ASN A 53 -15.66 11.37 10.11
N PRO A 54 -14.63 11.41 10.98
CA PRO A 54 -14.68 10.58 12.16
C PRO A 54 -15.97 10.95 12.90
N PRO A 55 -16.88 10.00 13.25
CA PRO A 55 -17.89 10.31 14.23
C PRO A 55 -17.13 10.85 15.44
N ALA A 56 -17.43 12.09 15.80
CA ALA A 56 -17.01 12.65 17.07
C ALA A 56 -17.33 11.59 18.12
N ASN A 57 -16.30 11.00 18.70
CA ASN A 57 -16.47 10.09 19.82
C ASN A 57 -16.24 10.90 21.09
N PRO A 58 -17.30 11.43 21.75
CA PRO A 58 -17.20 12.05 23.07
C PRO A 58 -16.99 10.97 24.15
N SER A 59 -15.86 10.26 24.10
CA SER A 59 -15.52 9.19 25.06
C SER A 59 -14.03 9.13 25.39
N ALA A 60 -13.40 10.30 25.58
CA ALA A 60 -12.13 10.42 26.28
C ALA A 60 -12.25 11.19 27.62
N GLN A 61 -13.44 11.15 28.24
CA GLN A 61 -13.58 11.41 29.68
C GLN A 61 -13.50 10.09 30.44
N GLN A 62 -12.28 9.65 30.76
CA GLN A 62 -11.97 8.94 32.02
C GLN A 62 -10.53 9.24 32.45
N PRO A 63 -10.28 10.19 33.36
CA PRO A 63 -9.25 10.05 34.38
C PRO A 63 -9.83 9.33 35.62
N PRO A 64 -9.06 8.73 36.54
CA PRO A 64 -7.73 8.09 36.47
C PRO A 64 -7.75 6.67 37.11
N VAL A 65 -6.94 5.71 36.64
CA VAL A 65 -6.52 4.58 37.49
C VAL A 65 -5.02 4.40 37.32
N GLN A 66 -4.29 5.18 38.12
CA GLN A 66 -2.88 4.96 38.35
C GLN A 66 -2.73 3.56 38.95
N THR A 67 -1.83 2.80 38.35
CA THR A 67 -1.28 1.52 38.78
C THR A 67 -1.06 1.46 40.30
N VAL A 68 -2.08 1.02 41.04
CA VAL A 68 -1.95 0.46 42.38
C VAL A 68 -2.02 -1.06 42.19
N ALA A 69 -0.93 -1.63 41.69
CA ALA A 69 -0.72 -3.09 41.62
C ALA A 69 0.77 -3.42 41.56
N GLN A 70 1.60 -2.67 42.28
CA GLN A 70 2.94 -3.12 42.67
C GLN A 70 2.96 -3.25 44.19
N SER A 71 2.26 -4.27 44.66
CA SER A 71 2.44 -4.87 45.98
C SER A 71 2.48 -6.39 45.78
N ASP A 72 3.36 -7.05 46.53
CA ASP A 72 3.42 -8.50 46.71
C ASP A 72 4.15 -9.36 45.67
N GLN A 73 5.49 -9.22 45.59
CA GLN A 73 6.37 -10.40 45.63
C GLN A 73 7.80 -10.06 46.08
N LYS A 74 7.95 -9.57 47.32
CA LYS A 74 9.21 -9.73 48.08
C LYS A 74 9.01 -9.61 49.58
N GLU A 75 8.26 -10.54 50.16
CA GLU A 75 8.48 -10.96 51.56
C GLU A 75 8.98 -12.42 51.50
N LYS A 76 10.27 -12.64 51.79
CA LYS A 76 10.84 -13.15 53.07
C LYS A 76 10.65 -14.67 53.21
N PRO A 77 11.64 -15.44 53.72
CA PRO A 77 12.17 -15.22 55.08
C PRO A 77 13.66 -15.57 55.29
N ALA A 78 14.15 -15.14 56.47
CA ALA A 78 15.13 -15.77 57.37
C ALA A 78 16.37 -16.49 56.78
N SER A 79 17.57 -16.02 57.15
CA SER A 79 18.31 -16.58 58.30
C SER A 79 19.52 -15.73 58.64
#